data_AF-A0A8H3HHB5-F1
#
_entry.id   AF-A0A8H3HHB5-F1
#
_cell.length_a   1.000
_cell.length_b   1.000
_cell.length_c   1.000
_cell.angle_alpha   90.00
_cell.angle_beta   90.00
_cell.angle_gamma   90.00
#
_symmetry.space_group_name_H-M   'P 1'
#
loop_
_entity.id
_entity.type
_entity.pdbx_description
1 polymer ?
#
loop_
_entity_poly.entity_id
_entity_poly.type
_entity_poly.pdbx_seq_one_letter_code
_entity_poly.pdbx_strand_id
1 'polypeptide(L)'
;MTVTGIASSDDFCRMLRVLYATTLEGPFEFDTSTLISALYIATEYEYPTLRNYAIRHLEQVELTAIKRIEIARKFNVPSWEKPAYVDLCNRDEAVTEEEAKILGMTAFVRVSKIREKEQRRRGREMDVEWEQEITEPESPDVGNINKETAAQVQLSGGEEPPKEALPHLGSGIGKAKKVRKAKKGEQTVSLG
;
A
#
# COMPACT_ATOMS: atom_id res chain seq x y z
N MET A 1 3.39 -33.18 10.18
CA MET A 1 3.74 -31.94 10.92
C MET A 1 2.50 -31.60 11.73
N THR A 2 2.58 -31.66 13.06
CA THR A 2 1.45 -31.39 13.96
C THR A 2 1.30 -29.87 14.13
N VAL A 3 0.08 -29.35 14.00
CA VAL A 3 -0.19 -27.90 14.11
C VAL A 3 -0.41 -27.63 15.60
N THR A 4 0.64 -27.27 16.34
CA THR A 4 0.64 -27.26 17.82
C THR A 4 -0.19 -26.15 18.50
N GLY A 5 -1.29 -25.70 17.89
CA GLY A 5 -2.30 -24.89 18.58
C GLY A 5 -3.30 -25.80 19.31
N ILE A 6 -3.87 -25.33 20.41
CA ILE A 6 -5.06 -25.98 20.96
C ILE A 6 -6.25 -25.35 20.26
N ALA A 7 -7.02 -26.14 19.51
CA ALA A 7 -8.30 -25.71 18.96
C ALA A 7 -9.19 -25.14 20.08
N SER A 8 -9.72 -23.93 19.91
CA SER A 8 -10.69 -23.39 20.85
C SER A 8 -12.06 -24.04 20.65
N SER A 9 -12.94 -23.96 21.65
CA SER A 9 -14.33 -24.40 21.50
C SER A 9 -15.03 -23.69 20.32
N ASP A 10 -14.69 -22.41 20.07
CA ASP A 10 -15.25 -21.65 18.96
C ASP A 10 -14.79 -22.18 17.60
N ASP A 11 -13.55 -22.66 17.50
CA ASP A 11 -13.05 -23.28 16.27
C ASP A 11 -13.82 -24.56 15.93
N PHE A 12 -14.12 -25.38 16.94
CA PHE A 12 -14.99 -26.55 16.75
C PHE A 12 -16.40 -26.16 16.35
N CYS A 13 -17.01 -25.17 17.02
CA CYS A 13 -18.34 -24.69 16.65
C CYS A 13 -18.40 -24.21 15.19
N ARG A 14 -17.41 -23.43 14.75
CA ARG A 14 -17.29 -22.97 13.35
C ARG A 14 -17.10 -24.14 12.38
N MET A 15 -16.23 -25.09 12.72
CA MET A 15 -16.02 -26.29 11.90
C MET A 15 -17.30 -27.12 11.78
N LEU A 16 -18.02 -27.35 12.88
CA LEU A 16 -19.29 -28.10 12.88
C LEU A 16 -20.34 -27.40 12.01
N ARG A 17 -20.42 -26.06 12.05
CA ARG A 17 -21.30 -25.30 11.14
C ARG A 17 -21.01 -25.60 9.68
N VAL A 18 -19.72 -25.69 9.30
CA VAL A 18 -19.32 -26.07 7.94
C VAL A 18 -19.75 -27.51 7.63
N LEU A 19 -19.49 -28.47 8.52
CA LEU A 19 -19.85 -29.87 8.29
C LEU A 19 -21.37 -30.09 8.15
N TYR A 20 -22.17 -29.51 9.04
CA TYR A 20 -23.62 -29.65 8.96
C TYR A 20 -24.21 -28.93 7.76
N ALA A 21 -23.64 -27.78 7.36
CA ALA A 21 -24.06 -27.13 6.14
C ALA A 21 -23.74 -27.94 4.88
N THR A 22 -22.62 -28.68 4.84
CA THR A 22 -22.33 -29.56 3.70
C THR A 22 -23.25 -30.77 3.61
N THR A 23 -23.98 -31.11 4.68
CA THR A 23 -24.96 -32.22 4.68
C THR A 23 -26.39 -31.75 4.44
N LEU A 24 -26.67 -30.45 4.57
CA LEU A 24 -27.97 -29.86 4.30
C LEU A 24 -27.98 -29.25 2.89
N GLU A 25 -29.11 -29.32 2.19
CA GLU A 25 -29.26 -28.67 0.89
C GLU A 25 -29.52 -27.17 1.07
N GLY A 26 -28.57 -26.34 0.63
CA GLY A 26 -28.73 -24.88 0.63
C GLY A 26 -27.47 -24.13 0.19
N PRO A 27 -27.59 -22.87 -0.27
CA PRO A 27 -26.44 -22.01 -0.48
C PRO A 27 -25.90 -21.56 0.89
N PHE A 28 -24.74 -22.08 1.28
CA PHE A 28 -24.05 -21.67 2.50
C PHE A 28 -22.79 -20.90 2.15
N GLU A 29 -22.71 -19.65 2.61
CA GLU A 29 -21.49 -18.87 2.61
C GLU A 29 -20.90 -18.79 4.01
N PHE A 30 -19.58 -18.88 4.10
CA PHE A 30 -18.85 -18.83 5.35
C PHE A 30 -17.88 -17.66 5.32
N ASP A 31 -17.81 -16.96 6.44
CA ASP A 31 -16.78 -15.97 6.64
C ASP A 31 -15.38 -16.62 6.70
N THR A 32 -14.36 -15.82 6.43
CA THR A 32 -12.96 -16.25 6.41
C THR A 32 -12.53 -16.92 7.72
N SER A 33 -13.02 -16.44 8.88
CA SER A 33 -12.63 -17.02 10.16
C SER A 33 -13.21 -18.42 10.35
N THR A 34 -14.45 -18.65 9.92
CA THR A 34 -15.08 -19.96 9.91
C THR A 34 -14.35 -20.94 9.00
N LEU A 35 -13.97 -20.52 7.80
CA LEU A 35 -13.21 -21.35 6.87
C LEU A 35 -11.79 -21.66 7.40
N ILE A 36 -11.13 -20.71 8.05
CA ILE A 36 -9.82 -20.94 8.69
C ILE A 36 -9.96 -21.93 9.85
N SER A 37 -10.98 -21.80 10.71
CA SER A 37 -11.25 -22.76 11.79
C SER A 37 -11.53 -24.16 11.22
N ALA A 38 -12.31 -24.27 10.14
CA ALA A 38 -12.55 -25.54 9.47
C ALA A 38 -11.25 -26.15 8.90
N LEU A 39 -10.42 -25.35 8.22
CA LEU A 39 -9.11 -25.77 7.71
C LEU A 39 -8.18 -26.22 8.84
N TYR A 40 -8.21 -25.50 9.96
CA TYR A 40 -7.42 -25.80 11.15
C TYR A 40 -7.74 -27.19 11.69
N ILE A 41 -9.01 -27.41 12.04
CA ILE A 41 -9.47 -28.68 12.60
C ILE A 41 -9.27 -29.81 11.58
N ALA A 42 -9.55 -29.58 10.30
CA ALA A 42 -9.35 -30.58 9.26
C ALA A 42 -7.88 -31.00 9.08
N THR A 43 -6.94 -30.07 9.28
CA THR A 43 -5.51 -30.37 9.20
C THR A 43 -5.04 -31.12 10.44
N GLU A 44 -5.48 -30.70 11.63
CA GLU A 44 -5.07 -31.31 12.90
C GLU A 44 -5.62 -32.74 13.08
N TYR A 45 -6.87 -32.98 12.66
CA TYR A 45 -7.51 -34.29 12.75
C TYR A 45 -7.39 -35.12 11.46
N GLU A 46 -6.52 -34.71 10.53
CA GLU A 46 -6.27 -35.43 9.28
C GLU A 46 -7.55 -35.78 8.49
N TYR A 47 -8.44 -34.80 8.29
CA TYR A 47 -9.68 -34.97 7.54
C TYR A 47 -9.58 -34.33 6.14
N PRO A 48 -9.21 -35.09 5.08
CA PRO A 48 -8.85 -34.52 3.78
C PRO A 48 -10.01 -33.86 3.05
N THR A 49 -11.22 -34.42 3.16
CA THR A 49 -12.42 -33.89 2.49
C THR A 49 -12.74 -32.48 2.97
N LEU A 50 -12.83 -32.29 4.29
CA LEU A 50 -13.06 -30.97 4.88
C LEU A 50 -11.90 -30.01 4.60
N ARG A 51 -10.66 -30.52 4.62
CA ARG A 51 -9.48 -29.71 4.30
C ARG A 51 -9.54 -29.16 2.88
N ASN A 52 -9.83 -30.01 1.89
CA ASN A 52 -9.94 -29.61 0.49
C ASN A 52 -11.12 -28.66 0.27
N TYR A 53 -12.25 -28.89 0.95
CA TYR A 53 -13.37 -27.97 0.96
C TYR A 53 -12.93 -26.58 1.44
N ALA A 54 -12.33 -26.48 2.63
CA ALA A 54 -11.92 -25.20 3.19
C ALA A 54 -10.89 -24.47 2.31
N ILE A 55 -9.92 -25.18 1.73
CA ILE A 55 -8.93 -24.61 0.80
C ILE A 55 -9.63 -24.02 -0.43
N ARG A 56 -10.51 -24.78 -1.08
CA ARG A 56 -11.21 -24.31 -2.29
C ARG A 56 -12.02 -23.05 -2.03
N HIS A 57 -12.69 -22.96 -0.89
CA HIS A 57 -13.46 -21.77 -0.53
C HIS A 57 -12.54 -20.59 -0.17
N LEU A 58 -11.45 -20.81 0.55
CA LEU A 58 -10.48 -19.75 0.88
C LEU A 58 -9.69 -19.23 -0.33
N GLU A 59 -9.54 -20.02 -1.40
CA GLU A 59 -8.96 -19.57 -2.67
C GLU A 59 -9.83 -18.52 -3.36
N GLN A 60 -11.15 -18.56 -3.15
CA GLN A 60 -12.11 -17.59 -3.68
C GLN A 60 -12.21 -16.32 -2.84
N VAL A 61 -11.71 -16.35 -1.60
CA VAL A 61 -11.71 -15.19 -0.70
C VAL A 61 -10.55 -14.26 -1.04
N GLU A 62 -10.82 -12.96 -1.06
CA GLU A 62 -9.79 -11.94 -1.17
C GLU A 62 -9.02 -11.83 0.17
N LEU A 63 -7.80 -12.38 0.18
CA LEU A 63 -6.90 -12.36 1.32
C LEU A 63 -5.70 -11.48 1.00
N THR A 64 -5.22 -10.74 2.00
CA THR A 64 -3.93 -10.06 1.86
C THR A 64 -2.82 -11.08 1.61
N ALA A 65 -1.82 -10.70 0.83
CA ALA A 65 -0.67 -11.57 0.52
C ALA A 65 -0.04 -12.17 1.79
N ILE A 66 0.12 -11.35 2.83
CA ILE A 66 0.67 -11.78 4.11
C ILE A 66 -0.23 -12.79 4.81
N LYS A 67 -1.55 -12.56 4.84
CA LYS A 67 -2.49 -13.51 5.44
C LYS A 67 -2.50 -14.84 4.69
N ARG A 68 -2.40 -14.79 3.35
CA ARG A 68 -2.31 -15.98 2.51
C ARG A 68 -1.02 -16.77 2.78
N ILE A 69 0.13 -16.11 2.94
CA ILE A 69 1.41 -16.74 3.34
C ILE A 69 1.30 -17.38 4.74
N GLU A 70 0.71 -16.67 5.70
CA GLU A 70 0.52 -17.17 7.07
C GLU A 70 -0.28 -18.48 7.08
N ILE A 71 -1.44 -18.49 6.41
CA ILE A 71 -2.32 -19.66 6.30
C ILE A 71 -1.61 -20.80 5.56
N ALA A 72 -0.93 -20.48 4.45
CA ALA A 72 -0.20 -21.45 3.64
C ALA A 72 0.86 -22.20 4.44
N ARG A 73 1.67 -21.48 5.22
CA ARG A 73 2.71 -22.09 6.06
C ARG A 73 2.10 -22.85 7.23
N LYS A 74 1.09 -22.28 7.89
CA LYS A 74 0.44 -22.88 9.06
C LYS A 74 -0.24 -24.22 8.74
N PHE A 75 -0.86 -24.33 7.56
CA PHE A 75 -1.64 -25.52 7.16
C PHE A 75 -0.99 -26.32 6.03
N ASN A 76 0.28 -26.05 5.72
CA ASN A 76 1.05 -26.71 4.68
C ASN A 76 0.33 -26.71 3.31
N VAL A 77 0.02 -25.52 2.81
CA VAL A 77 -0.59 -25.25 1.48
C VAL A 77 0.44 -24.50 0.61
N PRO A 78 1.53 -25.15 0.16
CA PRO A 78 2.65 -24.47 -0.49
C PRO A 78 2.28 -23.81 -1.83
N SER A 79 1.20 -24.25 -2.49
CA SER A 79 0.69 -23.67 -3.73
C SER A 79 0.32 -22.19 -3.59
N TRP A 80 -0.01 -21.74 -2.37
CA TRP A 80 -0.44 -20.36 -2.10
C TRP A 80 0.72 -19.39 -1.86
N GLU A 81 1.90 -19.89 -1.49
CA GLU A 81 3.02 -19.01 -1.13
C GLU A 81 3.56 -18.24 -2.33
N LYS A 82 3.82 -18.93 -3.45
CA LYS A 82 4.38 -18.30 -4.65
C LYS A 82 3.53 -17.13 -5.17
N PRO A 83 2.21 -17.27 -5.44
CA PRO A 83 1.40 -16.15 -5.89
C PRO A 83 1.35 -15.04 -4.84
N ALA A 84 1.25 -15.36 -3.56
CA ALA A 84 1.24 -14.35 -2.51
C ALA A 84 2.55 -13.55 -2.43
N TYR A 85 3.72 -14.16 -2.64
CA TYR A 85 4.98 -13.40 -2.73
C TYR A 85 5.02 -12.49 -3.96
N VAL A 86 4.45 -12.92 -5.09
CA VAL A 86 4.38 -12.09 -6.30
C VAL A 86 3.51 -10.86 -6.01
N ASP A 87 2.33 -11.06 -5.44
CA ASP A 87 1.43 -9.96 -5.05
C ASP A 87 2.12 -9.00 -4.09
N LEU A 88 2.82 -9.52 -3.08
CA LEU A 88 3.56 -8.72 -2.11
C LEU A 88 4.72 -7.92 -2.73
N CYS A 89 5.37 -8.46 -3.77
CA CYS A 89 6.45 -7.77 -4.47
C CYS A 89 5.93 -6.65 -5.39
N ASN A 90 4.72 -6.81 -5.93
CA ASN A 90 4.12 -5.85 -6.86
C ASN A 90 3.36 -4.71 -6.15
N ARG A 91 2.97 -4.92 -4.89
CA ARG A 91 2.29 -3.95 -4.04
C ARG A 91 3.13 -2.68 -3.82
N ASP A 92 2.48 -1.52 -3.85
CA ASP A 92 3.12 -0.22 -3.62
C ASP A 92 3.41 0.04 -2.14
N GLU A 93 2.53 -0.39 -1.23
CA GLU A 93 2.71 -0.19 0.21
C GLU A 93 3.91 -0.97 0.76
N ALA A 94 4.76 -0.28 1.54
CA ALA A 94 5.90 -0.89 2.22
C ALA A 94 5.50 -2.09 3.08
N VAL A 95 6.43 -3.03 3.30
CA VAL A 95 6.19 -4.14 4.24
C VAL A 95 6.27 -3.58 5.66
N THR A 96 5.24 -3.78 6.46
CA THR A 96 5.22 -3.30 7.86
C THR A 96 6.04 -4.22 8.77
N GLU A 97 6.30 -3.77 10.01
CA GLU A 97 7.02 -4.58 10.99
C GLU A 97 6.25 -5.87 11.34
N GLU A 98 4.92 -5.77 11.45
CA GLU A 98 4.02 -6.89 11.73
C GLU A 98 4.05 -7.92 10.59
N GLU A 99 4.02 -7.45 9.35
CA GLU A 99 4.12 -8.30 8.17
C GLU A 99 5.51 -8.97 8.07
N ALA A 100 6.58 -8.24 8.40
CA ALA A 100 7.94 -8.76 8.43
C ALA A 100 8.11 -9.89 9.46
N LYS A 101 7.44 -9.78 10.63
CA LYS A 101 7.41 -10.85 11.64
C LYS A 101 6.77 -12.13 11.10
N ILE A 102 5.68 -12.03 10.34
CA ILE A 102 4.98 -13.17 9.73
C ILE A 102 5.82 -13.80 8.61
N LEU A 103 6.45 -12.97 7.76
CA LEU A 103 7.32 -13.43 6.67
C LEU A 103 8.55 -14.17 7.19
N GLY A 104 9.10 -13.71 8.30
CA GLY A 104 10.41 -14.13 8.78
C GLY A 104 11.55 -13.47 7.98
N MET A 105 12.72 -13.37 8.61
CA MET A 105 13.85 -12.58 8.11
C MET A 105 14.28 -12.97 6.69
N THR A 106 14.42 -14.26 6.40
CA THR A 106 14.90 -14.74 5.10
C THR A 106 13.96 -14.35 3.96
N ALA A 107 12.65 -14.54 4.14
CA ALA A 107 11.66 -14.18 3.13
C ALA A 107 11.56 -12.65 2.98
N PHE A 108 11.58 -11.92 4.10
CA PHE A 108 11.60 -10.45 4.12
C PHE A 108 12.77 -9.89 3.30
N VAL A 109 14.01 -10.36 3.54
CA VAL A 109 15.19 -9.90 2.78
C VAL A 109 15.02 -10.15 1.28
N ARG A 110 14.48 -11.30 0.88
CA ARG A 110 14.25 -11.62 -0.54
C ARG A 110 13.19 -10.69 -1.15
N VAL A 111 12.06 -10.50 -0.48
CA VAL A 111 10.98 -9.61 -0.93
C VAL A 111 11.50 -8.18 -1.05
N SER A 112 12.19 -7.66 -0.03
CA SER A 112 12.74 -6.31 -0.02
C SER A 112 13.72 -6.08 -1.18
N LYS A 113 14.61 -7.04 -1.48
CA LYS A 113 15.54 -6.94 -2.63
C LYS A 113 14.81 -6.85 -3.97
N ILE A 114 13.75 -7.64 -4.16
CA ILE A 114 12.96 -7.62 -5.40
C ILE A 114 12.26 -6.27 -5.53
N ARG A 115 11.60 -5.80 -4.47
CA ARG A 115 10.89 -4.52 -4.45
C ARG A 115 11.81 -3.33 -4.69
N GLU A 116 12.98 -3.31 -4.05
CA GLU A 116 13.97 -2.24 -4.21
C GLU A 116 14.50 -2.16 -5.66
N LYS A 117 14.70 -3.31 -6.30
CA LYS A 117 15.09 -3.38 -7.71
C LYS A 117 13.99 -2.82 -8.61
N GLU A 118 12.74 -3.17 -8.34
CA GLU A 118 11.59 -2.75 -9.12
C GLU A 118 11.28 -1.26 -8.95
N GLN A 119 11.33 -0.75 -7.71
CA GLN A 119 11.17 0.68 -7.44
C GLN A 119 12.26 1.52 -8.12
N ARG A 120 13.51 1.07 -8.14
CA ARG A 120 14.57 1.74 -8.91
C ARG A 120 14.34 1.72 -10.41
N ARG A 121 13.73 0.65 -10.94
CA ARG A 121 13.37 0.57 -12.35
C ARG A 121 12.29 1.59 -12.68
N ARG A 122 11.20 1.62 -11.90
CA ARG A 122 10.09 2.58 -12.05
C ARG A 122 10.56 4.04 -11.91
N GLY A 123 11.43 4.34 -10.95
CA GLY A 123 11.99 5.69 -10.79
C GLY A 123 12.76 6.16 -12.01
N ARG A 124 13.63 5.31 -12.58
CA ARG A 124 14.36 5.64 -13.82
C ARG A 124 13.44 5.82 -15.02
N GLU A 125 12.36 5.05 -15.10
CA GLU A 125 11.39 5.17 -16.20
C GLU A 125 10.66 6.50 -16.15
N MET A 126 10.25 6.96 -14.95
CA MET A 126 9.69 8.29 -14.81
C MET A 126 10.69 9.36 -15.23
N ASP A 127 11.95 9.30 -14.75
CA ASP A 127 12.98 10.29 -15.11
C ASP A 127 13.16 10.44 -16.64
N VAL A 128 13.07 9.34 -17.39
CA VAL A 128 13.18 9.34 -18.87
C VAL A 128 11.91 9.89 -19.54
N GLU A 129 10.73 9.69 -18.96
CA GLU A 129 9.46 10.21 -19.48
C GLU A 129 9.38 11.75 -19.35
N TRP A 130 9.82 12.30 -18.21
CA TRP A 130 9.93 13.75 -18.00
C TRP A 130 10.91 14.42 -18.98
N GLU A 131 11.99 13.75 -19.37
CA GLU A 131 12.94 14.27 -20.37
C GLU A 131 12.33 14.34 -21.78
N GLN A 132 11.41 13.43 -22.14
CA GLN A 132 10.75 13.46 -23.44
C GLN A 132 9.72 14.59 -23.54
N GLU A 133 8.98 14.86 -22.46
CA GLU A 133 7.99 15.96 -22.38
C GLU A 133 8.65 17.35 -22.41
N ILE A 134 9.85 17.51 -21.84
CA ILE A 134 10.62 18.77 -21.90
C ILE A 134 11.17 19.06 -23.32
N THR A 135 11.22 18.06 -24.20
CA THR A 135 11.87 18.17 -25.53
C THR A 135 10.90 18.51 -26.68
N GLU A 136 9.59 18.65 -26.44
CA GLU A 136 8.66 19.23 -27.43
C GLU A 136 8.45 20.73 -27.14
N PRO A 137 9.19 21.65 -27.80
CA PRO A 137 8.77 23.04 -27.82
C PRO A 137 7.55 23.17 -28.73
N GLU A 138 6.37 23.47 -28.15
CA GLU A 138 5.35 24.20 -28.90
C GLU A 138 5.98 25.51 -29.39
N SER A 139 6.37 25.54 -30.66
CA SER A 139 6.85 26.76 -31.29
C SER A 139 5.69 27.75 -31.40
N PRO A 140 5.83 29.01 -30.94
CA PRO A 140 4.86 30.03 -31.26
C PRO A 140 4.86 30.24 -32.78
N ASP A 141 3.69 30.11 -33.41
CA ASP A 141 3.46 30.49 -34.79
C ASP A 141 3.63 32.01 -34.93
N VAL A 142 4.87 32.46 -35.21
CA VAL A 142 5.14 33.85 -35.55
C VAL A 142 4.85 34.03 -37.03
N GLY A 143 3.58 34.22 -37.34
CA GLY A 143 3.09 34.64 -38.64
C GLY A 143 3.75 35.94 -39.10
N ASN A 144 4.33 35.89 -40.29
CA ASN A 144 4.89 37.00 -41.06
C ASN A 144 3.98 38.25 -41.01
N ILE A 145 4.50 39.38 -40.53
CA ILE A 145 3.92 40.70 -40.83
C ILE A 145 4.93 41.46 -41.69
N ASN A 146 4.71 41.40 -43.01
CA ASN A 146 5.44 42.21 -43.97
C ASN A 146 4.94 43.67 -43.95
N LYS A 147 5.95 44.53 -44.07
CA LYS A 147 6.01 45.95 -44.40
C LYS A 147 4.88 46.46 -45.32
N GLU A 148 4.18 47.50 -44.86
CA GLU A 148 3.73 48.72 -45.58
C GLU A 148 2.69 49.38 -44.66
N THR A 149 2.87 50.60 -44.17
CA THR A 149 2.57 51.81 -44.94
C THR A 149 3.19 53.02 -44.24
N ALA A 150 3.92 53.83 -45.00
CA ALA A 150 4.28 55.19 -44.63
C ALA A 150 3.12 56.13 -45.00
N ALA A 151 2.57 56.86 -44.04
CA ALA A 151 2.03 58.22 -44.19
C ALA A 151 1.54 58.78 -42.83
N GLN A 152 2.36 59.67 -42.27
CA GLN A 152 2.05 60.93 -41.54
C GLN A 152 0.77 61.06 -40.70
N VAL A 153 0.92 61.45 -39.41
CA VAL A 153 0.49 62.76 -38.86
C VAL A 153 1.39 63.13 -37.66
N GLN A 154 1.68 64.43 -37.53
CA GLN A 154 2.67 65.11 -36.68
C GLN A 154 2.10 65.67 -35.35
N LEU A 155 3.00 65.88 -34.36
CA LEU A 155 3.00 66.85 -33.23
C LEU A 155 1.98 66.60 -32.08
N SER A 156 2.26 66.76 -30.78
CA SER A 156 3.30 67.43 -29.98
C SER A 156 3.16 67.03 -28.50
N GLY A 157 4.20 67.23 -27.68
CA GLY A 157 4.04 67.52 -26.24
C GLY A 157 4.65 66.50 -25.28
N GLY A 158 5.60 66.94 -24.47
CA GLY A 158 6.44 66.12 -23.60
C GLY A 158 5.84 65.73 -22.25
N GLU A 159 6.54 64.83 -21.56
CA GLU A 159 7.07 65.00 -20.20
C GLU A 159 7.83 63.72 -19.81
N GLU A 160 8.98 63.91 -19.16
CA GLU A 160 9.78 62.90 -18.46
C GLU A 160 9.64 63.20 -16.94
N PRO A 161 10.14 62.34 -16.03
CA PRO A 161 9.60 61.09 -15.49
C PRO A 161 9.19 61.30 -13.98
N PRO A 162 8.99 60.27 -13.11
CA PRO A 162 10.13 59.55 -12.53
C PRO A 162 9.91 58.07 -12.12
N LYS A 163 11.01 57.33 -12.29
CA LYS A 163 11.64 56.31 -11.41
C LYS A 163 10.90 55.93 -10.11
N GLU A 164 10.71 54.62 -9.90
CA GLU A 164 10.81 53.93 -8.59
C GLU A 164 10.82 52.41 -8.86
N ALA A 165 11.99 51.76 -8.83
CA ALA A 165 12.62 51.12 -7.67
C ALA A 165 12.26 49.62 -7.55
N LEU A 166 13.16 48.77 -8.06
CA LEU A 166 13.37 47.42 -7.50
C LEU A 166 14.09 47.56 -6.15
N PRO A 167 13.69 46.77 -5.15
CA PRO A 167 14.69 45.98 -4.44
C PRO A 167 14.18 44.54 -4.21
N HIS A 168 14.91 43.54 -4.69
CA HIS A 168 15.97 42.81 -3.98
C HIS A 168 15.48 41.60 -3.18
N LEU A 169 16.12 40.48 -3.53
CA LEU A 169 16.34 39.25 -2.76
C LEU A 169 16.14 39.37 -1.25
N GLY A 170 15.35 38.44 -0.72
CA GLY A 170 15.33 38.09 0.69
C GLY A 170 15.29 36.58 0.86
N SER A 171 16.48 35.98 0.95
CA SER A 171 16.71 34.63 1.49
C SER A 171 16.17 34.54 2.92
N GLY A 172 15.43 33.48 3.25
CA GLY A 172 14.78 33.31 4.54
C GLY A 172 14.72 31.85 4.98
N ILE A 173 15.85 31.38 5.53
CA ILE A 173 15.98 30.14 6.29
C ILE A 173 15.09 30.23 7.55
N GLY A 174 14.17 29.27 7.75
CA GLY A 174 13.27 29.20 8.91
C GLY A 174 13.37 27.86 9.63
N LYS A 175 13.89 27.89 10.86
CA LYS A 175 14.27 26.76 11.72
C LYS A 175 13.09 26.01 12.38
N ALA A 176 13.42 24.80 12.80
CA ALA A 176 12.72 23.89 13.70
C ALA A 176 12.00 24.53 14.91
N LYS A 177 10.89 23.91 15.33
CA LYS A 177 10.24 24.15 16.63
C LYS A 177 10.05 22.84 17.39
N LYS A 178 10.88 22.66 18.43
CA LYS A 178 10.75 21.65 19.48
C LYS A 178 9.96 22.29 20.63
N VAL A 179 8.80 21.74 20.98
CA VAL A 179 8.07 22.14 22.19
C VAL A 179 8.09 20.99 23.19
N ARG A 180 8.52 21.32 24.41
CA ARG A 180 8.68 20.44 25.57
C ARG A 180 7.39 20.36 26.38
N LYS A 181 7.29 19.22 27.08
CA LYS A 181 6.37 18.82 28.16
C LYS A 181 5.92 19.93 29.11
N ALA A 182 4.69 19.77 29.61
CA ALA A 182 4.31 20.20 30.96
C ALA A 182 3.69 19.02 31.73
N LYS A 183 4.07 18.93 33.00
CA LYS A 183 3.77 17.91 34.02
C LYS A 183 2.99 18.63 35.14
N LYS A 184 1.88 18.05 35.60
CA LYS A 184 1.21 18.28 36.90
C LYS A 184 0.45 16.97 37.17
N GLY A 185 0.73 16.19 38.21
CA GLY A 185 0.79 16.51 39.64
C GLY A 185 -0.62 16.32 40.20
N GLU A 186 -0.94 15.14 40.77
CA GLU A 186 -1.19 14.90 42.21
C GLU A 186 -2.58 15.42 42.65
N GLN A 187 -3.42 14.78 43.49
CA GLN A 187 -3.25 13.81 44.58
C GLN A 187 -4.64 13.35 45.08
N THR A 188 -4.68 12.18 45.77
CA THR A 188 -5.58 11.72 46.88
C THR A 188 -7.11 11.69 46.67
N VAL A 189 -7.89 10.74 47.18
CA VAL A 189 -8.17 10.42 48.60
C VAL A 189 -8.73 8.99 48.76
N SER A 190 -8.42 8.41 49.92
CA SER A 190 -8.79 7.09 50.45
C SER A 190 -10.21 7.03 51.06
N LEU A 191 -10.64 5.81 51.40
CA LEU A 191 -11.69 5.38 52.37
C LEU A 191 -13.02 4.85 51.80
N GLY A 192 -13.31 3.60 52.16
CA GLY A 192 -14.55 2.88 51.93
C GLY A 192 -14.32 1.38 51.82
#